data_AF-A0A177QVB1-F1
#
_entry.id   AF-A0A177QVB1-F1
#
_cell.length_a   1.000
_cell.length_b   1.000
_cell.length_c   1.000
_cell.angle_alpha   90.00
_cell.angle_beta   90.00
_cell.angle_gamma   90.00
#
_symmetry.space_group_name_H-M   'P 1'
#
loop_
_entity.id
_entity.type
_entity.pdbx_description
1 polymer ?
#
loop_
_entity_poly.entity_id
_entity_poly.type
_entity_poly.pdbx_seq_one_letter_code
_entity_poly.pdbx_strand_id
1 'polypeptide(L)'
;MKFVRALIFVTLSAISAVAAAQTTDIYKCVDRTGRPLYTSDKRDTTGKKCALVSSEKNNKPAAPKAQDLGRFPRETPAQAATAKGRQREILENELQSEQAALAKAKMELSQQEAVRTGNEQNYARVEERLRPFKDNIETHEKNIDALRRELSNLR
;
A
#
# COMPACT_ATOMS: atom_id res chain seq x y z
N MET A 1 -36.05 9.99 -17.75
CA MET A 1 -36.01 9.28 -16.45
C MET A 1 -34.59 8.72 -16.26
N LYS A 2 -33.51 9.40 -15.84
CA LYS A 2 -33.24 10.46 -14.86
C LYS A 2 -33.97 10.17 -13.53
N PHE A 3 -33.21 9.93 -12.46
CA PHE A 3 -33.63 9.63 -11.06
C PHE A 3 -33.57 8.19 -10.52
N VAL A 4 -32.51 7.40 -10.78
CA VAL A 4 -32.24 6.18 -9.96
C VAL A 4 -30.75 5.97 -9.63
N ARG A 5 -29.94 7.03 -9.62
CA ARG A 5 -28.48 6.94 -9.31
C ARG A 5 -28.07 7.67 -8.02
N ALA A 6 -29.01 7.90 -7.11
CA ALA A 6 -28.81 8.73 -5.92
C ALA A 6 -29.04 8.00 -4.59
N LEU A 7 -28.91 6.67 -4.53
CA LEU A 7 -29.22 5.90 -3.31
C LEU A 7 -28.39 4.63 -3.12
N ILE A 8 -27.10 4.65 -3.54
CA ILE A 8 -26.14 3.59 -3.19
C ILE A 8 -24.80 4.22 -2.79
N PHE A 9 -24.81 5.16 -1.84
CA PHE A 9 -23.59 5.73 -1.25
C PHE A 9 -23.65 5.87 0.28
N VAL A 10 -24.58 5.17 0.93
CA VAL A 10 -24.68 5.17 2.40
C VAL A 10 -24.93 3.73 2.83
N THR A 11 -23.85 2.99 3.13
CA THR A 11 -23.74 1.92 4.15
C THR A 11 -22.49 1.08 3.90
N LEU A 12 -21.30 1.65 4.12
CA LEU A 12 -20.12 0.83 4.43
C LEU A 12 -19.31 1.52 5.53
N SER A 13 -19.97 1.74 6.66
CA SER A 13 -19.32 2.11 7.92
C SER A 13 -19.65 1.02 8.94
N ALA A 14 -18.63 0.66 9.72
CA ALA A 14 -18.65 -0.23 10.87
C ALA A 14 -18.69 -1.76 10.62
N ILE A 15 -17.51 -2.33 10.32
CA ILE A 15 -17.14 -3.65 10.87
C ILE A 15 -15.90 -3.45 11.74
N SER A 16 -16.10 -2.92 12.94
CA SER A 16 -15.12 -3.07 14.02
C SER A 16 -15.30 -4.48 14.58
N ALA A 17 -14.50 -5.43 14.12
CA ALA A 17 -14.46 -6.76 14.69
C ALA A 17 -13.95 -6.66 16.14
N VAL A 18 -14.85 -6.90 17.10
CA VAL A 18 -14.48 -7.11 18.50
C VAL A 18 -13.73 -8.43 18.56
N ALA A 19 -12.41 -8.39 18.70
CA ALA A 19 -11.61 -9.58 18.96
C ALA A 19 -11.97 -10.09 20.36
N ALA A 20 -12.91 -11.04 20.44
CA ALA A 20 -13.17 -11.76 21.68
C ALA A 20 -11.88 -12.49 22.08
N ALA A 21 -11.34 -12.14 23.25
CA ALA A 21 -10.20 -12.85 23.82
C ALA A 21 -10.61 -14.32 24.01
N GLN A 22 -10.05 -15.21 23.20
CA GLN A 22 -10.30 -16.64 23.34
C GLN A 22 -9.54 -17.14 24.56
N THR A 23 -10.29 -17.56 25.58
CA THR A 23 -9.78 -18.26 26.74
C THR A 23 -9.96 -19.74 26.47
N THR A 24 -8.86 -20.48 26.35
CA THR A 24 -8.89 -21.93 26.19
C THR A 24 -8.52 -22.56 27.53
N ASP A 25 -9.54 -23.00 28.26
CA ASP A 25 -9.40 -23.75 29.49
C ASP A 25 -9.30 -25.25 29.16
N ILE A 26 -8.23 -25.91 29.64
CA ILE A 26 -8.00 -27.34 29.48
C ILE A 26 -8.33 -28.05 30.80
N TYR A 27 -9.28 -28.98 30.74
CA TYR A 27 -9.73 -29.79 31.88
C TYR A 27 -9.17 -31.20 31.80
N LYS A 28 -8.80 -31.77 32.95
CA LYS A 28 -8.55 -33.20 33.14
C LYS A 28 -9.74 -33.81 33.85
N CYS A 29 -10.45 -34.68 33.14
CA CYS A 29 -11.59 -35.42 33.64
C CYS A 29 -11.20 -36.86 33.94
N VAL A 30 -11.66 -37.39 35.07
CA VAL A 30 -11.56 -38.81 35.39
C VAL A 30 -12.94 -39.44 35.19
N ASP A 31 -12.99 -40.47 34.35
CA ASP A 31 -14.21 -41.24 34.12
C ASP A 31 -14.48 -42.26 35.25
N ARG A 32 -15.63 -42.95 35.19
CA ARG A 32 -16.00 -43.97 36.19
C ARG A 32 -15.05 -45.17 36.25
N THR A 33 -14.22 -45.35 35.22
CA THR A 33 -13.23 -46.43 35.13
C THR A 33 -11.82 -45.99 35.57
N GLY A 34 -11.68 -44.74 36.02
CA GLY A 34 -10.41 -44.18 36.52
C GLY A 34 -9.46 -43.69 35.43
N ARG A 35 -9.87 -43.65 34.14
CA ARG A 35 -9.01 -43.20 33.05
C ARG A 35 -9.03 -41.67 32.92
N PRO A 36 -7.85 -41.01 32.80
CA PRO A 36 -7.78 -39.57 32.64
C PRO A 36 -8.01 -39.16 31.17
N LEU A 37 -8.90 -38.19 30.95
CA LEU A 37 -9.16 -37.53 29.68
C LEU A 37 -8.82 -36.04 29.80
N TYR A 38 -8.02 -35.51 28.88
CA TYR A 38 -7.73 -34.08 28.80
C TYR A 38 -8.51 -33.48 27.63
N THR A 39 -9.32 -32.45 27.88
CA THR A 39 -10.20 -31.84 26.86
C THR A 39 -10.40 -30.35 27.13
N SER A 40 -10.54 -29.57 26.06
CA SER A 40 -10.95 -28.16 26.08
C SER A 40 -12.44 -27.97 25.75
N ASP A 41 -13.15 -29.05 25.38
CA ASP A 41 -14.57 -29.00 25.09
C ASP A 41 -15.40 -29.20 26.38
N LYS A 42 -16.26 -28.24 26.69
CA LYS A 42 -17.15 -28.30 27.87
C LYS A 42 -18.14 -29.46 27.80
N ARG A 43 -18.44 -29.99 26.60
CA ARG A 43 -19.33 -31.15 26.44
C ARG A 43 -18.72 -32.41 27.06
N ASP A 44 -17.40 -32.55 26.98
CA ASP A 44 -16.68 -33.73 27.48
C ASP A 44 -16.52 -33.76 29.01
N THR A 45 -16.84 -32.65 29.68
CA THR A 45 -16.73 -32.51 31.15
C THR A 45 -18.02 -32.88 31.89
N THR A 46 -19.14 -33.05 31.17
CA THR A 46 -20.45 -33.29 31.79
C THR A 46 -20.51 -34.70 32.41
N GLY A 47 -20.80 -34.79 33.71
CA GLY A 47 -20.95 -36.06 34.44
C GLY A 47 -19.64 -36.76 34.83
N LYS A 48 -18.48 -36.12 34.62
CA LYS A 48 -17.15 -36.62 35.02
C LYS A 48 -16.53 -35.72 36.09
N LYS A 49 -15.62 -36.26 36.91
CA LYS A 49 -14.87 -35.45 37.88
C LYS A 49 -13.73 -34.75 37.15
N CYS A 50 -13.92 -33.47 36.84
CA CYS A 50 -12.98 -32.68 36.07
C CYS A 50 -12.27 -31.63 36.94
N ALA A 51 -10.96 -31.53 36.79
CA ALA A 51 -10.14 -30.47 37.37
C ALA A 51 -9.54 -29.63 36.25
N LEU A 52 -9.54 -28.30 36.41
CA LEU A 52 -8.84 -27.40 35.50
C LEU A 52 -7.33 -27.61 35.65
N VAL A 53 -6.65 -27.94 34.55
CA VAL A 53 -5.20 -28.20 34.56
C VAL A 53 -4.41 -27.01 34.05
N SER A 54 -4.91 -26.35 33.01
CA SER A 54 -4.26 -25.16 32.46
C SER A 54 -5.31 -24.22 31.89
N SER A 55 -5.22 -22.95 32.27
CA SER A 55 -5.95 -21.85 31.61
C SER A 55 -4.92 -20.92 31.01
N GLU A 56 -4.75 -20.96 29.69
CA GLU A 56 -3.85 -20.05 29.02
C GLU A 56 -4.58 -18.72 28.81
N LYS A 57 -4.43 -17.81 29.78
CA LYS A 57 -4.83 -16.42 29.60
C LYS A 57 -3.76 -15.78 28.72
N ASN A 58 -4.11 -15.47 27.47
CA ASN A 58 -3.27 -14.68 26.59
C ASN A 58 -3.17 -13.25 27.16
N ASN A 59 -2.29 -13.07 28.15
CA ASN A 59 -1.95 -11.78 28.72
C ASN A 59 -1.14 -11.05 27.65
N LYS A 60 -1.84 -10.40 26.71
CA LYS A 60 -1.19 -9.39 25.88
C LYS A 60 -0.52 -8.40 26.86
N PRO A 61 0.81 -8.22 26.81
CA PRO A 61 1.43 -7.21 27.64
C PRO A 61 0.72 -5.89 27.35
N ALA A 62 0.32 -5.19 28.42
CA ALA A 62 -0.22 -3.84 28.26
C ALA A 62 0.79 -3.05 27.41
N ALA A 63 0.33 -2.50 26.29
CA ALA A 63 1.20 -1.67 25.47
C ALA A 63 1.83 -0.61 26.39
N PRO A 64 3.16 -0.43 26.37
CA PRO A 64 3.80 0.56 27.22
C PRO A 64 3.08 1.88 26.97
N LYS A 65 2.63 2.54 28.04
CA LYS A 65 2.14 3.93 27.94
C LYS A 65 3.23 4.69 27.20
N ALA A 66 2.88 5.31 26.07
CA ALA A 66 3.81 6.12 25.30
C ALA A 66 4.51 7.06 26.29
N GLN A 67 5.79 6.82 26.52
CA GLN A 67 6.61 7.77 27.26
C GLN A 67 6.58 9.04 26.42
N ASP A 68 6.23 10.17 27.02
CA ASP A 68 6.37 11.48 26.39
C ASP A 68 7.87 11.73 26.22
N LEU A 69 8.44 11.13 25.17
CA LEU A 69 9.76 11.45 24.66
C LEU A 69 9.65 12.92 24.28
N GLY A 70 10.16 13.79 25.15
CA GLY A 70 9.86 15.22 25.17
C GLY A 70 9.72 15.83 23.78
N ARG A 71 8.69 16.68 23.63
CA ARG A 71 8.27 17.37 22.40
C ARG A 71 9.39 17.46 21.35
N PHE A 72 9.36 16.56 20.37
CA PHE A 72 10.23 16.64 19.19
C PHE A 72 10.16 18.05 18.58
N PRO A 73 11.29 18.60 18.10
CA PRO A 73 11.30 19.89 17.43
C PRO A 73 10.25 19.90 16.31
N ARG A 74 9.30 20.83 16.39
CA ARG A 74 8.30 21.05 15.34
C ARG A 74 8.79 22.15 14.43
N GLU A 75 8.58 21.99 13.12
CA GLU A 75 8.85 23.06 12.18
C GLU A 75 7.95 24.26 12.48
N THR A 76 8.54 25.44 12.43
CA THR A 76 7.80 26.70 12.46
C THR A 76 7.09 26.93 11.11
N PRO A 77 6.02 27.72 11.06
CA PRO A 77 5.36 28.07 9.79
C PRO A 77 6.32 28.66 8.75
N ALA A 78 7.31 29.44 9.19
CA ALA A 78 8.34 30.00 8.32
C ALA A 78 9.24 28.90 7.71
N GLN A 79 9.69 27.94 8.53
CA GLN A 79 10.49 26.81 8.05
C GLN A 79 9.70 25.95 7.04
N ALA A 80 8.42 25.69 7.32
CA ALA A 80 7.53 24.95 6.42
C ALA A 80 7.33 25.69 5.08
N ALA A 81 7.18 27.02 5.09
CA ALA A 81 7.07 27.81 3.87
C ALA A 81 8.36 27.77 3.03
N THR A 82 9.53 27.91 3.67
CA THR A 82 10.83 27.78 3.00
C THR A 82 11.04 26.37 2.44
N ALA A 83 10.61 25.33 3.14
CA ALA A 83 10.67 23.95 2.65
C ALA A 83 9.79 23.75 1.41
N LYS A 84 8.55 24.25 1.43
CA LYS A 84 7.66 24.22 0.26
C LYS A 84 8.22 24.98 -0.95
N GLY A 85 8.82 26.15 -0.72
CA GLY A 85 9.48 26.92 -1.78
C GLY A 85 10.60 26.13 -2.46
N ARG A 86 11.48 25.50 -1.66
CA ARG A 86 12.54 24.62 -2.17
C ARG A 86 11.99 23.39 -2.89
N GLN A 87 10.96 22.75 -2.33
CA GLN A 87 10.31 21.60 -2.98
C GLN A 87 9.76 21.98 -4.35
N ARG A 88 9.11 23.14 -4.46
CA ARG A 88 8.59 23.64 -5.72
C ARG A 88 9.71 23.90 -6.74
N GLU A 89 10.78 24.57 -6.33
CA GLU A 89 11.95 24.83 -7.19
C GLU A 89 12.57 23.54 -7.73
N ILE A 90 12.72 22.52 -6.88
CA ILE A 90 13.22 21.20 -7.29
C ILE A 90 12.32 20.58 -8.35
N LEU A 91 11.00 20.54 -8.12
CA LEU A 91 10.06 19.97 -9.07
C LEU A 91 9.98 20.76 -10.40
N GLU A 92 10.13 22.08 -10.36
CA GLU A 92 10.19 22.92 -11.57
C GLU A 92 11.46 22.63 -12.38
N ASN A 93 12.61 22.45 -11.73
CA ASN A 93 13.85 22.06 -12.37
C ASN A 93 13.79 20.65 -12.96
N GLU A 94 13.22 19.68 -12.23
CA GLU A 94 12.98 18.32 -12.73
C GLU A 94 12.05 18.32 -13.94
N LEU A 95 10.97 19.12 -13.90
CA LEU A 95 10.05 19.27 -15.02
C LEU A 95 10.75 19.82 -16.26
N GLN A 96 11.61 20.82 -16.11
CA GLN A 96 12.40 21.37 -17.22
C GLN A 96 13.35 20.31 -17.80
N SER A 97 14.02 19.55 -16.93
CA SER A 97 14.92 18.46 -17.34
C SER A 97 14.17 17.38 -18.13
N GLU A 98 13.01 16.93 -17.63
CA GLU A 98 12.18 15.92 -18.31
C GLU A 98 11.63 16.42 -19.65
N GLN A 99 11.26 17.70 -19.76
CA GLN A 99 10.86 18.28 -21.05
C GLN A 99 12.00 18.28 -22.07
N ALA A 100 13.22 18.61 -21.64
CA ALA A 100 14.41 18.53 -22.49
C ALA A 100 14.73 17.08 -22.90
N ALA A 101 14.61 16.13 -21.97
CA ALA A 101 14.79 14.71 -22.23
C ALA A 101 13.75 14.17 -23.23
N LEU A 102 12.48 14.56 -23.09
CA LEU A 102 11.42 14.23 -24.04
C LEU A 102 11.73 14.75 -25.44
N ALA A 103 12.17 16.00 -25.57
CA ALA A 103 12.54 16.58 -26.85
C ALA A 103 13.69 15.80 -27.51
N LYS A 104 14.71 15.42 -26.73
CA LYS A 104 15.81 14.58 -27.18
C LYS A 104 15.33 13.18 -27.62
N ALA A 105 14.48 12.52 -26.84
CA ALA A 105 13.93 11.21 -27.17
C ALA A 105 13.13 11.23 -28.49
N LYS A 106 12.35 12.31 -28.73
CA LYS A 106 11.65 12.53 -30.00
C LYS A 106 12.61 12.71 -31.17
N MET A 107 13.71 13.43 -30.98
CA MET A 107 14.77 13.54 -31.99
C MET A 107 15.42 12.19 -32.28
N GLU A 108 15.76 11.41 -31.25
CA GLU A 108 16.36 10.08 -31.41
C GLU A 108 15.43 9.12 -32.17
N LEU A 109 14.14 9.11 -31.86
CA LEU A 109 13.15 8.34 -32.63
C LEU A 109 13.17 8.75 -34.12
N SER A 110 13.14 10.06 -34.40
CA SER A 110 13.13 10.55 -35.79
C SER A 110 14.40 10.17 -36.56
N GLN A 111 15.55 10.16 -35.88
CA GLN A 111 16.82 9.71 -36.48
C GLN A 111 16.75 8.22 -36.82
N GLN A 112 16.17 7.41 -35.93
CA GLN A 112 16.02 5.97 -36.15
C GLN A 112 15.02 5.66 -37.26
N GLU A 113 13.93 6.42 -37.35
CA GLU A 113 12.96 6.32 -38.45
C GLU A 113 13.58 6.68 -39.81
N ALA A 114 14.55 7.60 -39.84
CA ALA A 114 15.26 7.99 -41.06
C ALA A 114 16.29 6.94 -41.53
N VAL A 115 16.76 6.06 -40.64
CA VAL A 115 17.65 4.95 -41.02
C VAL A 115 16.84 3.95 -41.83
N ARG A 116 17.08 3.93 -43.15
CA ARG A 116 16.62 2.90 -44.07
C ARG A 116 17.64 1.78 -44.19
N THR A 117 17.41 0.67 -43.49
CA THR A 117 18.10 -0.60 -43.74
C THR A 117 17.46 -1.28 -44.95
N GLY A 118 18.24 -1.62 -45.98
CA GLY A 118 17.73 -2.21 -47.24
C GLY A 118 16.97 -3.54 -47.13
N ASN A 119 16.78 -4.09 -45.92
CA ASN A 119 16.03 -5.31 -45.60
C ASN A 119 14.62 -5.02 -44.99
N GLU A 120 14.14 -3.78 -45.06
CA GLU A 120 12.95 -3.25 -44.37
C GLU A 120 11.58 -3.65 -44.94
N GLN A 121 11.50 -4.66 -45.82
CA GLN A 121 10.19 -5.15 -46.26
C GLN A 121 9.35 -5.75 -45.11
N ASN A 122 9.98 -6.10 -43.99
CA ASN A 122 9.29 -6.64 -42.82
C ASN A 122 8.95 -5.53 -41.80
N TYR A 123 7.70 -5.10 -41.81
CA TYR A 123 7.15 -4.10 -40.89
C TYR A 123 7.38 -4.45 -39.41
N ALA A 124 7.29 -5.73 -39.02
CA ALA A 124 7.45 -6.17 -37.64
C ALA A 124 8.87 -5.91 -37.10
N ARG A 125 9.91 -6.06 -37.94
CA ARG A 125 11.30 -5.77 -37.54
C ARG A 125 11.54 -4.28 -37.33
N VAL A 126 10.91 -3.43 -38.14
CA VAL A 126 10.99 -1.98 -37.98
C VAL A 126 10.31 -1.56 -36.69
N GLU A 127 9.12 -2.11 -36.42
CA GLU A 127 8.40 -1.84 -35.18
C GLU A 127 9.20 -2.26 -33.94
N GLU A 128 9.77 -3.47 -33.94
CA GLU A 128 10.60 -3.95 -32.83
C GLU A 128 11.82 -3.05 -32.58
N ARG A 129 12.46 -2.56 -33.64
CA ARG A 129 13.59 -1.61 -33.56
C ARG A 129 13.18 -0.25 -32.99
N LEU A 130 12.02 0.26 -33.40
CA LEU A 130 11.53 1.58 -32.98
C LEU A 130 10.85 1.57 -31.62
N ARG A 131 10.33 0.41 -31.18
CA ARG A 131 9.64 0.24 -29.90
C ARG A 131 10.38 0.84 -28.70
N PRO A 132 11.67 0.57 -28.43
CA PRO A 132 12.36 1.17 -27.29
C PRO A 132 12.38 2.70 -27.29
N PHE A 133 12.41 3.34 -28.48
CA PHE A 133 12.37 4.80 -28.59
C PHE A 133 10.97 5.35 -28.29
N LYS A 134 9.92 4.64 -28.74
CA LYS A 134 8.53 4.98 -28.42
C LYS A 134 8.24 4.81 -26.93
N ASP A 135 8.69 3.71 -26.34
CA ASP A 135 8.55 3.45 -24.90
C ASP A 135 9.27 4.51 -24.05
N ASN A 136 10.44 4.98 -24.51
CA ASN A 136 11.18 6.05 -23.84
C ASN A 136 10.42 7.39 -23.88
N ILE A 137 9.83 7.75 -25.03
CA ILE A 137 8.97 8.94 -25.15
C ILE A 137 7.78 8.85 -24.19
N GLU A 138 7.08 7.71 -24.17
CA GLU A 138 5.92 7.51 -23.30
C GLU A 138 6.30 7.63 -21.81
N THR A 139 7.48 7.13 -21.45
CA THR A 139 8.02 7.24 -20.08
C THR A 139 8.22 8.71 -19.69
N HIS A 140 8.88 9.51 -20.53
CA HIS A 140 9.08 10.93 -20.25
C HIS A 140 7.76 11.73 -20.22
N GLU A 141 6.79 11.40 -21.08
CA GLU A 141 5.47 12.04 -21.05
C GLU A 141 4.73 11.76 -19.73
N LYS A 142 4.76 10.50 -19.25
CA LYS A 142 4.17 10.12 -17.95
C LYS A 142 4.87 10.82 -16.77
N ASN A 143 6.19 10.96 -16.81
CA ASN A 143 6.96 11.66 -15.79
C ASN A 143 6.58 13.14 -15.72
N ILE A 144 6.50 13.81 -16.88
CA ILE A 144 6.06 15.21 -16.98
C ILE A 144 4.66 15.38 -16.39
N ASP A 145 3.74 14.48 -16.68
CA ASP A 145 2.38 14.53 -16.13
C ASP A 145 2.36 14.29 -14.62
N ALA A 146 3.21 13.41 -14.09
CA ALA A 146 3.37 13.21 -12.65
C ALA A 146 3.89 14.48 -11.97
N LEU A 147 4.98 15.06 -12.47
CA LEU A 147 5.56 16.30 -11.94
C LEU A 147 4.58 17.48 -11.98
N ARG A 148 3.81 17.61 -13.07
CA ARG A 148 2.75 18.64 -13.17
C ARG A 148 1.65 18.46 -12.13
N ARG A 149 1.23 17.22 -11.86
CA ARG A 149 0.26 16.91 -10.80
C ARG A 149 0.83 17.26 -9.42
N GLU A 150 2.06 16.88 -9.14
CA GLU A 150 2.72 17.22 -7.86
C GLU A 150 2.82 18.73 -7.67
N LEU A 151 3.29 19.47 -8.68
CA LEU A 151 3.33 20.93 -8.65
C LEU A 151 1.95 21.57 -8.43
N SER A 152 0.89 20.98 -9.00
CA SER A 152 -0.48 21.45 -8.78
C SER A 152 -0.97 21.23 -7.35
N ASN A 153 -0.51 20.16 -6.70
CA ASN A 153 -0.85 19.81 -5.31
C ASN A 153 -0.06 20.66 -4.29
N LEU A 154 0.99 21.35 -4.73
CA LEU A 154 1.75 22.30 -3.89
C LEU A 154 1.13 23.70 -3.84
N ARG A 155 0.02 23.94 -4.54
CA ARG A 155 -0.74 25.20 -4.47
C ARG A 155 -1.49 25.36 -3.17
#